data_AF-A0A1Y2GZK4-F1
#
_entry.id   AF-A0A1Y2GZK4-F1
#
_cell.length_a   1.000
_cell.length_b   1.000
_cell.length_c   1.000
_cell.angle_alpha   90.00
_cell.angle_beta   90.00
_cell.angle_gamma   90.00
#
_symmetry.space_group_name_H-M   'P 1'
#
loop_
_entity.id
_entity.type
_entity.pdbx_description
1 polymer ?
#
loop_
_entity_poly.entity_id
_entity_poly.type
_entity_poly.pdbx_seq_one_letter_code
_entity_poly.pdbx_strand_id
1 'polypeptide(L)' 'MSEVDNAILMEDNAPIHTILKNRLNKRPRRPTSKEEMIAAFQEEWDKLTPDVIKRIINTMPKRIDAVLAAKGGSTKY' A
#
# COMPACT_ATOMS: atom_id res chain seq x y z
N MET A 1 16.20 -12.46 6.40
CA MET A 1 15.53 -11.20 6.00
C MET A 1 15.66 -10.27 7.19
N SER A 2 16.41 -9.19 7.03
CA SER A 2 16.81 -8.34 8.15
C SER A 2 15.72 -7.34 8.50
N GLU A 3 15.68 -6.92 9.77
CA GLU A 3 14.72 -5.94 10.31
C GLU A 3 14.77 -4.59 9.57
N VAL A 4 15.89 -4.31 8.91
CA VAL A 4 16.15 -3.12 8.09
C VAL A 4 15.41 -3.18 6.75
N ASP A 5 15.26 -4.38 6.17
CA ASP A 5 14.51 -4.58 4.92
C ASP A 5 13.01 -4.32 5.13
N ASN A 6 12.49 -4.60 6.33
CA ASN A 6 11.10 -4.31 6.70
C ASN A 6 10.84 -2.80 6.83
N ALA A 7 11.81 -2.01 7.28
CA ALA A 7 11.67 -0.56 7.44
C ALA A 7 11.69 0.17 6.08
N ILE A 8 12.56 -0.25 5.16
CA ILE A 8 12.63 0.29 3.79
C ILE A 8 11.34 -0.03 3.01
N LEU A 9 10.74 -1.20 3.26
CA LEU A 9 9.42 -1.57 2.72
C LEU A 9 8.25 -0.88 3.43
N MET A 10 8.44 -0.05 4.46
CA MET A 10 7.36 0.65 5.17
C MET A 10 7.29 2.14 4.83
N GLU A 11 8.40 2.82 4.56
CA GLU A 11 8.40 4.26 4.27
C GLU A 11 7.93 4.60 2.84
N ASP A 12 8.19 3.74 1.84
CA ASP A 12 7.81 3.98 0.43
C ASP A 12 6.78 2.97 -0.13
N ASN A 13 5.98 2.34 0.74
CA ASN A 13 4.89 1.42 0.35
C ASN A 13 3.49 2.08 0.38
N ALA A 14 3.43 3.41 0.37
CA ALA A 14 2.19 4.17 0.39
C ALA A 14 1.10 3.64 -0.57
N PRO A 15 1.41 3.20 -1.81
CA PRO A 15 0.37 2.77 -2.74
C PRO A 15 -0.29 1.43 -2.33
N ILE A 16 0.49 0.42 -1.93
CA ILE A 16 -0.05 -0.91 -1.61
C ILE A 16 -0.83 -0.86 -0.29
N HIS A 17 -0.31 -0.13 0.69
CA HIS A 17 -0.98 0.08 1.96
C HIS A 17 -2.32 0.81 1.79
N THR A 18 -2.39 1.82 0.93
CA THR A 18 -3.63 2.53 0.61
C THR A 18 -4.66 1.59 -0.04
N ILE A 19 -4.23 0.70 -0.94
CA ILE A 19 -5.11 -0.29 -1.58
C ILE A 19 -5.70 -1.25 -0.53
N LEU A 20 -4.86 -1.80 0.34
CA LEU A 20 -5.31 -2.74 1.37
C LEU A 20 -6.25 -2.07 2.37
N LYS A 21 -5.93 -0.86 2.84
CA LYS A 21 -6.83 -0.05 3.68
C LYS A 21 -8.18 0.19 3.01
N ASN A 22 -8.18 0.56 1.73
CA ASN A 22 -9.41 0.78 0.98
C ASN A 22 -10.23 -0.50 0.81
N ARG A 23 -9.59 -1.65 0.59
CA ARG A 23 -10.26 -2.95 0.51
C ARG A 23 -10.88 -3.34 1.86
N LEU A 24 -10.14 -3.18 2.95
CA LEU A 24 -10.65 -3.43 4.30
C LEU A 24 -11.84 -2.54 4.65
N ASN A 25 -11.79 -1.25 4.31
CA ASN A 25 -12.88 -0.32 4.57
C ASN A 25 -14.15 -0.64 3.78
N LYS A 26 -14.02 -1.33 2.63
CA LYS A 26 -15.13 -1.80 1.80
C LYS A 26 -15.70 -3.15 2.26
N ARG A 27 -15.09 -3.82 3.24
CA ARG A 27 -15.61 -5.09 3.75
C ARG A 27 -16.95 -4.85 4.44
N PRO A 28 -17.95 -5.73 4.22
CA PRO A 28 -19.26 -5.58 4.84
C PRO A 28 -19.20 -5.70 6.37
N ARG A 29 -18.33 -6.59 6.87
CA ARG A 29 -17.99 -6.68 8.30
C ARG A 29 -16.63 -6.03 8.53
N ARG A 30 -16.60 -5.03 9.39
CA ARG A 30 -15.34 -4.45 9.89
C ARG A 30 -14.78 -5.34 11.00
N PRO A 31 -13.47 -5.62 10.99
CA PRO A 31 -12.82 -6.30 12.10
C PRO A 31 -12.91 -5.44 13.36
N THR A 32 -13.21 -6.08 14.48
CA THR A 32 -13.43 -5.43 15.78
C THR A 32 -12.34 -5.73 16.80
N SER A 33 -11.58 -6.81 16.58
CA SER A 33 -10.36 -7.12 17.34
C SER A 33 -9.11 -6.96 16.49
N LYS A 34 -7.96 -6.92 17.17
CA LYS A 34 -6.65 -6.88 16.52
C LYS A 34 -6.39 -8.13 15.67
N GLU A 35 -6.78 -9.29 16.18
CA GLU A 35 -6.61 -10.59 15.52
C GLU A 35 -7.46 -10.66 14.25
N GLU A 36 -8.72 -10.23 14.33
CA GLU A 36 -9.60 -10.12 13.16
C GLU A 36 -9.05 -9.14 12.12
N MET A 37 -8.43 -8.05 12.56
CA MET A 37 -7.84 -7.06 11.66
C MET A 37 -6.63 -7.66 10.93
N ILE A 38 -5.75 -8.37 11.64
CA ILE A 38 -4.60 -9.06 11.05
C ILE A 38 -5.07 -10.11 10.04
N ALA A 39 -6.05 -10.95 10.42
CA ALA A 39 -6.61 -11.95 9.53
C ALA A 39 -7.24 -11.32 8.28
N ALA A 40 -8.02 -10.25 8.46
CA ALA A 40 -8.62 -9.53 7.34
C ALA A 40 -7.57 -8.90 6.41
N PHE A 41 -6.47 -8.38 6.96
CA PHE A 41 -5.35 -7.87 6.17
C PHE A 41 -4.69 -8.98 5.37
N GLN A 42 -4.41 -10.13 6.00
CA GLN A 42 -3.79 -11.28 5.35
C GLN A 42 -4.67 -11.79 4.20
N GLU A 43 -5.97 -11.93 4.42
CA GLU A 43 -6.90 -12.35 3.36
C GLU A 43 -6.94 -11.37 2.18
N GLU A 44 -6.88 -10.06 2.43
CA GLU A 44 -6.85 -9.07 1.35
C GLU A 44 -5.49 -9.03 0.64
N TRP A 45 -4.42 -9.33 1.38
CA TRP A 45 -3.06 -9.50 0.85
C TRP A 45 -2.98 -10.69 -0.09
N ASP A 46 -3.51 -11.85 0.31
CA ASP A 46 -3.48 -13.07 -0.49
C ASP A 46 -4.33 -12.95 -1.79
N LYS A 47 -5.30 -12.04 -1.81
CA LYS A 47 -6.08 -11.67 -3.01
C LYS A 47 -5.34 -10.71 -3.95
N LEU A 48 -4.17 -10.18 -3.58
CA LEU A 48 -3.40 -9.33 -4.47
C LEU A 48 -2.76 -10.18 -5.56
N THR A 49 -3.18 -9.94 -6.80
CA THR A 49 -2.55 -10.58 -7.95
C THR A 49 -1.29 -9.80 -8.37
N PRO A 50 -0.34 -10.47 -9.05
CA PRO A 50 0.82 -9.80 -9.63
C PRO A 50 0.45 -8.61 -10.53
N ASP A 51 -0.71 -8.63 -11.18
CA ASP A 51 -1.17 -7.54 -12.03
C ASP A 51 -1.54 -6.28 -11.23
N VAL A 52 -2.07 -6.43 -10.02
CA VAL A 52 -2.30 -5.29 -9.11
C VAL A 52 -0.97 -4.64 -8.74
N ILE A 53 0.04 -5.46 -8.42
CA ILE A 53 1.39 -4.99 -8.09
C ILE A 53 2.03 -4.28 -9.29
N LYS A 54 1.95 -4.87 -10.49
CA LYS A 54 2.45 -4.24 -11.72
C LYS A 54 1.80 -2.87 -11.98
N ARG A 55 0.48 -2.75 -11.78
CA ARG A 55 -0.21 -1.46 -11.92
C ARG A 55 0.34 -0.41 -10.97
N ILE A 56 0.63 -0.78 -9.72
CA ILE A 56 1.25 0.12 -8.74
C ILE A 56 2.63 0.58 -9.23
N ILE A 57 3.49 -0.36 -9.61
CA ILE A 57 4.84 -0.08 -10.10
C ILE A 57 4.77 0.86 -11.31
N ASN A 58 3.84 0.62 -12.23
CA ASN A 58 3.63 1.46 -13.41
C ASN A 58 3.17 2.90 -13.06
N THR A 59 2.71 3.17 -11.84
CA THR A 59 2.43 4.54 -11.37
C THR A 59 3.66 5.27 -10.82
N MET A 60 4.73 4.56 -10.47
CA MET A 60 5.92 5.16 -9.85
C MET A 60 6.56 6.28 -10.68
N PRO A 61 6.72 6.16 -12.02
CA PRO A 61 7.26 7.26 -12.83
C PRO A 61 6.45 8.56 -12.66
N LYS A 62 5.11 8.46 -12.66
CA LYS A 62 4.22 9.62 -12.49
C LYS A 62 4.32 10.27 -11.10
N ARG A 63 4.65 9.49 -10.07
CA ARG A 63 4.88 9.99 -8.71
C ARG A 63 6.19 10.76 -8.63
N ILE A 64 7.24 10.20 -9.23
CA ILE A 64 8.55 10.85 -9.36
C ILE A 64 8.41 12.17 -10.12
N ASP A 65 7.72 12.17 -11.26
CA ASP A 65 7.47 13.40 -12.04
C ASP A 65 6.75 14.47 -11.22
N ALA A 66 5.78 14.07 -10.39
CA ALA A 66 5.05 15.00 -9.51
C ALA A 66 5.96 15.60 -8.43
N VAL A 67 6.87 14.80 -7.84
CA VAL A 67 7.84 15.27 -6.85
C VAL A 67 8.84 16.23 -7.49
N LEU A 68 9.33 15.90 -8.70
CA LEU A 68 10.22 16.77 -9.46
C LEU A 68 9.55 18.11 -9.80
N ALA A 69 8.30 18.07 -10.27
CA ALA A 69 7.52 19.28 -10.55
C ALA A 69 7.26 20.12 -9.29
N ALA A 70 7.07 19.46 -8.14
CA ALA A 70 6.94 20.10 -6.83
C ALA A 70 8.28 20.54 -6.21
N LYS A 71 9.42 20.34 -6.92
CA LYS A 71 10.78 20.60 -6.41
C LYS A 71 11.07 19.92 -5.06
N GLY A 72 10.61 18.69 -4.91
CA GLY A 72 10.73 17.93 -3.66
C GLY A 72 9.62 18.20 -2.64
N GLY A 73 8.65 19.07 -2.96
CA GLY A 73 7.48 19.33 -2.12
C GLY A 73 6.46 18.18 -2.11
N SER A 74 5.45 18.33 -1.25
CA SER A 74 4.33 17.38 -1.13
C SER A 74 3.53 17.29 -2.44
N THR A 75 3.06 16.09 -2.76
CA THR A 75 2.26 15.82 -3.96
C THR A 75 0.91 15.21 -3.59
N LYS A 76 0.01 15.06 -4.58
CA LYS A 76 -1.30 14.42 -4.38
C LYS A 76 -1.23 12.89 -4.12
N TYR A 77 -0.04 12.30 -4.19
CA TYR A 77 0.19 10.85 -4.24
C TYR A 77 0.59 10.27 -2.89
#